data_AF-A0A1H9BL22-F1
#
_entry.id   AF-A0A1H9BL22-F1
#
_cell.length_a   1.000
_cell.length_b   1.000
_cell.length_c   1.000
_cell.angle_alpha   90.00
_cell.angle_beta   90.00
_cell.angle_gamma   90.00
#
_symmetry.space_group_name_H-M   'P 1'
#
loop_
_entity.id
_entity.type
_entity.pdbx_description
1 polymer ?
#
loop_
_entity_poly.entity_id
_entity_poly.type
_entity_poly.pdbx_seq_one_letter_code
_entity_poly.pdbx_strand_id
1 'polypeptide(L)'
;MTNIAAVFKTEIARLSRKAIRQHLSPLLANHKSQKKEISALKQKLGALERELKQLRRGVKPGKGSDEAPATSEKTRFSAKGLRSLRARLDLSAEDFGRLIGASGQSVYKWEAQKATPRQAQVQKLAAIRSLGKREAVARLAALDGETA
;
A
#
# COMPACT_ATOMS: atom_id res chain seq x y z
N MET A 1 53.73 49.02 15.43
CA MET A 1 54.11 47.59 15.34
C MET A 1 52.85 46.76 15.12
N THR A 2 52.84 45.83 14.17
CA THR A 2 51.67 44.97 13.91
C THR A 2 51.48 43.99 15.05
N ASN A 3 50.25 43.93 15.59
CA ASN A 3 49.91 43.00 16.67
C ASN A 3 49.68 41.60 16.10
N ILE A 4 50.72 40.79 16.06
CA ILE A 4 50.74 39.43 15.50
C ILE A 4 49.67 38.52 16.14
N ALA A 5 49.43 38.66 17.44
CA ALA A 5 48.41 37.87 18.14
C ALA A 5 46.99 38.20 17.64
N ALA A 6 46.72 39.46 17.30
CA ALA A 6 45.45 39.85 16.70
C ALA A 6 45.28 39.25 15.30
N VAL A 7 46.34 39.27 14.48
CA VAL A 7 46.33 38.67 13.13
C VAL A 7 46.03 37.17 13.20
N PHE A 8 46.71 36.41 14.08
CA PHE A 8 46.43 34.98 14.24
C PHE A 8 45.01 34.68 14.69
N LYS A 9 44.46 35.44 15.65
CA LYS A 9 43.06 35.26 16.08
C LYS A 9 42.08 35.49 14.93
N THR A 10 42.31 36.51 14.11
CA THR A 10 41.46 36.77 12.94
C THR A 10 41.56 35.65 11.90
N GLU A 11 42.76 35.11 11.69
CA GLU A 11 42.99 34.03 10.73
C GLU A 11 42.40 32.70 11.20
N ILE A 12 42.53 32.36 12.50
CA ILE A 12 41.85 31.21 13.10
C ILE A 12 40.34 31.34 12.93
N ALA A 13 39.76 32.50 13.26
CA ALA A 13 38.32 32.73 13.11
C ALA A 13 37.87 32.60 11.64
N ARG A 14 38.69 33.04 10.68
CA ARG A 14 38.44 32.91 9.24
C ARG A 14 38.46 31.46 8.80
N LEU A 15 39.47 30.69 9.21
CA LEU A 15 39.63 29.28 8.88
C LEU A 15 38.51 28.43 9.51
N SER A 16 38.17 28.65 10.79
CA SER A 16 37.06 27.97 11.45
C SER A 16 35.73 28.24 10.73
N ARG A 17 35.45 29.50 10.35
CA ARG A 17 34.25 29.83 9.55
C ARG A 17 34.25 29.15 8.18
N LYS A 18 35.42 29.05 7.53
CA LYS A 18 35.55 28.37 6.24
C LYS A 18 35.29 26.87 6.37
N ALA A 19 35.86 26.21 7.36
CA ALA A 19 35.65 24.79 7.63
C ALA A 19 34.18 24.48 7.94
N ILE A 20 33.55 25.26 8.83
CA ILE A 20 32.12 25.11 9.16
C ILE A 20 31.25 25.26 7.90
N ARG A 21 31.55 26.25 7.05
CA ARG A 21 30.80 26.47 5.80
C ARG A 21 30.95 25.31 4.83
N GLN A 22 32.15 24.73 4.70
CA GLN A 22 32.39 23.58 3.82
C GLN A 22 31.52 22.38 4.20
N HIS A 23 31.32 22.12 5.49
CA HIS A 23 30.47 21.00 5.95
C HIS A 23 28.98 21.33 5.97
N LEU A 24 28.58 22.55 6.36
CA LEU A 24 27.16 22.91 6.47
C LEU A 24 26.50 23.26 5.13
N SER A 25 27.25 23.82 4.17
CA SER A 25 26.68 24.20 2.87
C SER A 25 26.01 23.06 2.10
N PRO A 26 26.59 21.85 1.95
CA PRO A 26 25.91 20.74 1.29
C PRO A 26 24.70 20.25 2.07
N LEU A 27 24.76 20.21 3.41
CA LEU A 27 23.64 19.81 4.25
C LEU A 27 22.45 20.77 4.11
N LEU A 28 22.71 22.08 4.12
CA LEU A 28 21.67 23.09 3.92
C LEU A 28 21.09 23.03 2.50
N ALA A 29 21.91 22.74 1.48
CA ALA A 29 21.45 22.55 0.11
C ALA A 29 20.52 21.32 -0.01
N ASN A 30 20.93 20.18 0.57
CA ASN A 30 20.13 18.95 0.60
C ASN A 30 18.81 19.16 1.34
N HIS A 31 18.84 19.80 2.51
CA HIS A 31 17.62 20.10 3.27
C HIS A 31 16.66 21.02 2.50
N LYS A 32 17.18 21.99 1.73
CA LYS A 32 16.35 22.80 0.83
C LYS A 32 15.75 21.97 -0.32
N SER A 33 16.51 21.05 -0.92
CA SER A 33 15.99 20.13 -1.95
C SER A 33 14.88 19.26 -1.39
N GLN A 34 15.11 18.63 -0.24
CA GLN A 34 14.13 17.80 0.45
C GLN A 34 12.85 18.56 0.78
N LYS A 35 12.95 19.80 1.27
CA LYS A 35 11.75 20.63 1.51
C LYS A 35 10.95 20.91 0.24
N LYS A 36 11.62 21.12 -0.90
CA LYS A 36 10.96 21.29 -2.21
C LYS A 36 10.31 19.99 -2.68
N GLU A 37 11.00 18.86 -2.56
CA GLU A 37 10.47 17.54 -2.91
C GLU A 37 9.25 17.18 -2.06
N ILE A 38 9.32 17.42 -0.74
CA ILE A 38 8.20 17.19 0.18
C ILE A 38 7.01 18.07 -0.22
N SER A 39 7.22 19.34 -0.56
CA SER A 39 6.10 20.20 -0.99
C SER A 39 5.50 19.70 -2.31
N ALA A 40 6.33 19.33 -3.28
CA ALA A 40 5.88 18.78 -4.55
C ALA A 40 5.07 17.48 -4.36
N LEU A 41 5.54 16.58 -3.49
CA LEU A 41 4.82 15.34 -3.15
C LEU A 41 3.48 15.63 -2.45
N LYS A 42 3.45 16.56 -1.49
CA LYS A 42 2.20 16.97 -0.84
C LYS A 42 1.20 17.56 -1.82
N GLN A 43 1.66 18.35 -2.79
CA GLN A 43 0.78 18.89 -3.84
C GLN A 43 0.25 17.79 -4.76
N LYS A 44 1.11 16.83 -5.16
CA LYS A 44 0.67 15.66 -5.95
C LYS A 44 -0.35 14.81 -5.20
N LEU A 45 -0.12 14.56 -3.91
CA LEU A 45 -1.08 13.84 -3.05
C LEU A 45 -2.41 14.59 -2.98
N GLY A 46 -2.40 15.89 -2.73
CA GLY A 46 -3.63 16.70 -2.71
C GLY A 46 -4.36 16.73 -4.05
N ALA A 47 -3.62 16.72 -5.18
CA ALA A 47 -4.22 16.61 -6.51
C ALA A 47 -4.88 15.24 -6.72
N LEU A 48 -4.18 14.14 -6.41
CA LEU A 48 -4.73 12.78 -6.49
C LEU A 48 -5.92 12.58 -5.57
N GLU A 49 -5.89 13.11 -4.35
CA GLU A 49 -7.04 13.05 -3.43
C GLU A 49 -8.25 13.80 -3.99
N ARG A 50 -8.05 14.93 -4.65
CA ARG A 50 -9.12 15.68 -5.32
C ARG A 50 -9.67 14.90 -6.52
N GLU A 51 -8.81 14.31 -7.35
CA GLU A 51 -9.21 13.44 -8.45
C GLU A 51 -10.00 12.24 -7.96
N LEU A 52 -9.52 11.55 -6.92
CA LEU A 52 -10.24 10.45 -6.28
C LEU A 52 -11.59 10.91 -5.74
N LYS A 53 -11.68 12.09 -5.13
CA LYS A 53 -12.96 12.65 -4.66
C LYS A 53 -13.89 13.00 -5.82
N GLN A 54 -13.38 13.52 -6.93
CA GLN A 54 -14.16 13.80 -8.13
C GLN A 54 -14.68 12.52 -8.78
N LEU A 55 -13.82 11.50 -8.94
CA LEU A 55 -14.19 10.18 -9.43
C LEU A 55 -15.24 9.54 -8.50
N ARG A 56 -15.02 9.57 -7.17
CA ARG A 56 -16.00 9.08 -6.19
C ARG A 56 -17.31 9.87 -6.18
N ARG A 57 -17.31 11.13 -6.63
CA ARG A 57 -18.53 11.95 -6.74
C ARG A 57 -19.25 11.74 -8.08
N GLY A 58 -18.52 11.43 -9.15
CA GLY A 58 -19.07 10.97 -10.43
C GLY A 58 -19.63 9.55 -10.36
N VAL A 59 -19.05 8.71 -9.49
CA VAL A 59 -19.63 7.44 -9.07
C VAL A 59 -20.70 7.71 -8.02
N LYS A 60 -21.92 8.00 -8.47
CA LYS A 60 -23.11 7.97 -7.61
C LYS A 60 -23.11 6.64 -6.85
N PRO A 61 -23.27 6.60 -5.50
CA PRO A 61 -23.53 5.35 -4.80
C PRO A 61 -24.96 4.94 -5.13
N GLY A 62 -25.09 4.25 -6.27
CA GLY A 62 -26.37 3.95 -6.89
C GLY A 62 -26.14 3.27 -8.22
N LYS A 63 -25.90 1.95 -8.13
CA LYS A 63 -25.76 0.97 -9.22
C LYS A 63 -24.37 0.92 -9.86
N GLY A 64 -23.77 -0.28 -9.81
CA GLY A 64 -22.37 -0.53 -10.08
C GLY A 64 -21.88 -0.20 -11.49
N SER A 65 -20.58 0.06 -11.55
CA SER A 65 -19.71 0.02 -12.73
C SER A 65 -18.41 -0.62 -12.20
N ASP A 66 -18.11 -1.90 -12.42
CA ASP A 66 -17.89 -2.53 -13.73
C ASP A 66 -17.42 -1.51 -14.75
N GLU A 67 -16.09 -1.32 -14.79
CA GLU A 67 -15.37 -1.18 -16.05
C GLU A 67 -13.94 -1.71 -15.84
N ALA A 68 -13.84 -3.04 -15.75
CA ALA A 68 -12.91 -3.74 -16.61
C ALA A 68 -13.73 -4.17 -17.83
N PRO A 69 -13.18 -4.22 -19.06
CA PRO A 69 -13.92 -4.75 -20.19
C PRO A 69 -14.01 -6.26 -19.98
N ALA A 70 -15.05 -6.70 -19.28
CA ALA A 70 -15.38 -8.09 -19.12
C ALA A 70 -16.89 -8.12 -18.89
N THR A 71 -17.62 -8.27 -20.00
CA THR A 71 -18.82 -9.09 -20.10
C THR A 71 -19.54 -9.35 -18.80
N SER A 72 -20.79 -8.89 -18.72
CA SER A 72 -21.82 -9.25 -17.74
C SER A 72 -21.90 -10.76 -17.44
N GLU A 73 -20.91 -11.27 -16.71
CA GLU A 73 -20.82 -12.64 -16.27
C GLU A 73 -20.99 -12.56 -14.77
N LYS A 74 -22.24 -12.75 -14.34
CA LYS A 74 -22.62 -13.35 -13.05
C LYS A 74 -21.37 -13.96 -12.43
N THR A 75 -20.80 -13.38 -11.39
CA THR A 75 -19.49 -13.77 -10.86
C THR A 75 -19.44 -15.28 -10.67
N ARG A 76 -18.94 -16.00 -11.68
CA ARG A 76 -19.09 -17.44 -11.77
C ARG A 76 -18.00 -18.03 -10.91
N PHE A 77 -18.40 -18.76 -9.89
CA PHE A 77 -17.45 -19.52 -9.11
C PHE A 77 -16.77 -20.55 -10.03
N SER A 78 -15.44 -20.47 -10.13
CA SER A 78 -14.63 -21.46 -10.83
C SER A 78 -13.61 -22.05 -9.87
N ALA A 79 -13.64 -23.37 -9.71
CA ALA A 79 -12.70 -24.11 -8.86
C ALA A 79 -11.23 -23.91 -9.28
N LYS A 80 -10.97 -23.79 -10.59
CA LYS A 80 -9.63 -23.47 -11.13
C LYS A 80 -9.20 -22.05 -10.75
N GLY A 81 -10.14 -21.11 -10.76
CA GLY A 81 -9.93 -19.73 -10.30
C GLY A 81 -9.63 -19.65 -8.80
N LEU A 82 -10.27 -20.49 -8.00
CA LEU A 82 -10.03 -20.60 -6.57
C LEU A 82 -8.62 -21.12 -6.28
N ARG A 83 -8.22 -22.24 -6.92
CA ARG A 83 -6.89 -22.84 -6.73
C ARG A 83 -5.76 -21.91 -7.14
N SER A 84 -5.91 -21.20 -8.27
CA SER A 84 -4.93 -20.20 -8.71
C SER A 84 -4.85 -19.00 -7.78
N LEU A 85 -5.97 -18.54 -7.24
CA LEU A 85 -6.00 -17.46 -6.24
C LEU A 85 -5.29 -17.87 -4.95
N ARG A 86 -5.55 -19.09 -4.45
CA ARG A 86 -4.88 -19.63 -3.26
C ARG A 86 -3.38 -19.80 -3.48
N ALA A 87 -2.96 -20.32 -4.63
CA ALA A 87 -1.56 -20.43 -4.99
C ALA A 87 -0.86 -19.06 -5.11
N ARG A 88 -1.53 -18.06 -5.68
CA ARG A 88 -1.01 -16.69 -5.78
C ARG A 88 -0.83 -16.01 -4.42
N LEU A 89 -1.74 -16.27 -3.49
CA LEU A 89 -1.68 -15.74 -2.12
C LEU A 89 -0.77 -16.56 -1.20
N ASP A 90 -0.38 -17.77 -1.63
CA ASP A 90 0.49 -18.67 -0.87
C ASP A 90 -0.06 -18.99 0.53
N LEU A 91 -1.37 -19.24 0.58
CA LEU A 91 -2.11 -19.52 1.81
C LEU A 91 -2.55 -20.99 1.87
N SER A 92 -2.56 -21.53 3.09
CA SER A 92 -3.18 -22.82 3.36
C SER A 92 -4.69 -22.77 3.09
N ALA A 93 -5.32 -23.92 2.83
CA ALA A 93 -6.78 -23.96 2.65
C ALA A 93 -7.54 -23.53 3.92
N GLU A 94 -6.92 -23.70 5.10
CA GLU A 94 -7.49 -23.30 6.39
C GLU A 94 -7.47 -21.79 6.55
N ASP A 95 -6.33 -21.15 6.32
CA ASP A 95 -6.19 -19.69 6.40
C ASP A 95 -7.04 -19.01 5.34
N PHE A 96 -7.04 -19.56 4.13
CA PHE A 96 -7.91 -19.08 3.07
C PHE A 96 -9.39 -19.22 3.43
N GLY A 97 -9.76 -20.32 4.11
CA GLY A 97 -11.08 -20.53 4.69
C GLY A 97 -11.44 -19.48 5.74
N ARG A 98 -10.53 -19.17 6.67
CA ARG A 98 -10.73 -18.14 7.70
C ARG A 98 -10.97 -16.77 7.06
N LEU A 99 -10.19 -16.41 6.04
CA LEU A 99 -10.32 -15.15 5.31
C LEU A 99 -11.70 -14.95 4.66
N ILE A 100 -12.32 -16.04 4.17
CA ILE A 100 -13.64 -16.02 3.52
C ILE A 100 -14.80 -16.32 4.49
N GLY A 101 -14.50 -16.69 5.74
CA GLY A 101 -15.49 -17.15 6.72
C GLY A 101 -16.09 -18.53 6.39
N ALA A 102 -15.26 -19.46 5.91
CA ALA A 102 -15.61 -20.85 5.66
C ALA A 102 -14.58 -21.80 6.29
N SER A 103 -14.94 -23.07 6.47
CA SER A 103 -13.96 -24.07 6.93
C SER A 103 -12.98 -24.44 5.82
N GLY A 104 -11.74 -24.80 6.17
CA GLY A 104 -10.74 -25.30 5.20
C GLY A 104 -11.22 -26.52 4.42
N GLN A 105 -12.02 -27.39 5.06
CA GLN A 105 -12.68 -28.51 4.38
C GLN A 105 -13.65 -28.06 3.28
N SER A 106 -14.36 -26.94 3.47
CA SER A 106 -15.25 -26.39 2.45
C SER A 106 -14.45 -25.87 1.26
N VAL A 107 -13.31 -25.21 1.50
CA VAL A 107 -12.39 -24.76 0.46
C VAL A 107 -11.89 -25.93 -0.38
N TYR A 108 -11.47 -27.03 0.25
CA TYR A 108 -11.07 -28.24 -0.48
C TYR A 108 -12.20 -28.84 -1.32
N LYS A 109 -13.44 -28.90 -0.78
CA LYS A 109 -14.59 -29.40 -1.52
C LYS A 109 -14.93 -28.51 -2.72
N TRP A 110 -14.75 -27.20 -2.61
CA TRP A 110 -14.94 -26.25 -3.70
C TRP A 110 -13.84 -26.35 -4.76
N GLU A 111 -12.58 -26.51 -4.36
CA GLU A 111 -11.47 -26.78 -5.29
C GLU A 111 -11.64 -28.12 -6.03
N ALA A 112 -12.23 -29.11 -5.38
CA ALA A 112 -12.54 -30.42 -5.95
C ALA A 112 -13.87 -30.46 -6.73
N GLN A 113 -14.56 -29.32 -6.89
CA GLN A 113 -15.89 -29.23 -7.53
C GLN A 113 -16.97 -30.12 -6.90
N LYS A 114 -16.76 -30.61 -5.67
CA LYS A 114 -17.71 -31.47 -4.93
C LYS A 114 -18.82 -30.67 -4.25
N ALA A 115 -18.65 -29.36 -4.11
CA ALA A 115 -19.65 -28.45 -3.56
C ALA A 115 -19.55 -27.07 -4.22
N THR A 116 -20.66 -26.35 -4.24
CA THR A 116 -20.72 -24.96 -4.72
C THR A 116 -20.83 -23.99 -3.53
N PRO A 117 -20.01 -22.92 -3.49
CA PRO A 117 -20.11 -21.92 -2.44
C PRO A 117 -21.45 -21.17 -2.51
N ARG A 118 -21.98 -20.79 -1.34
CA ARG A 118 -23.19 -19.96 -1.26
C ARG A 118 -22.93 -18.59 -1.87
N GLN A 119 -23.98 -17.91 -2.33
CA GLN A 119 -23.85 -16.61 -3.00
C GLN A 119 -23.09 -15.57 -2.15
N ALA A 120 -23.29 -15.55 -0.84
CA ALA A 120 -22.53 -14.71 0.10
C ALA A 120 -21.02 -15.03 0.10
N GLN A 121 -20.64 -16.31 -0.03
CA GLN A 121 -19.25 -16.75 -0.09
C GLN A 121 -18.63 -16.45 -1.46
N VAL A 122 -19.40 -16.53 -2.55
CA VAL A 122 -18.96 -16.13 -3.89
C VAL A 122 -18.62 -14.63 -3.93
N GLN A 123 -19.42 -13.78 -3.28
CA GLN A 123 -19.13 -12.35 -3.17
C GLN A 123 -17.86 -12.07 -2.36
N LYS A 124 -17.65 -12.78 -1.24
CA LYS A 124 -16.41 -12.69 -0.46
C LYS A 124 -15.19 -13.13 -1.27
N LEU A 125 -15.31 -14.23 -2.03
CA LEU A 125 -14.27 -14.70 -2.94
C LEU A 125 -13.94 -13.67 -4.02
N ALA A 126 -14.95 -12.98 -4.57
CA ALA A 126 -14.77 -11.90 -5.53
C ALA A 126 -13.99 -10.72 -4.92
N ALA A 127 -14.34 -10.32 -3.70
CA ALA A 127 -13.66 -9.24 -2.96
C ALA A 127 -12.19 -9.57 -2.63
N ILE A 128 -11.85 -10.86 -2.49
CA ILE A 128 -10.47 -11.31 -2.21
C ILE A 128 -9.66 -11.48 -3.49
N ARG A 129 -10.31 -11.63 -4.65
CA ARG A 129 -9.61 -11.80 -5.94
C ARG A 129 -8.72 -10.61 -6.29
N SER A 130 -9.06 -9.41 -5.85
CA SER A 130 -8.27 -8.18 -6.04
C SER A 130 -7.19 -7.97 -4.99
N LEU A 131 -7.17 -8.74 -3.89
CA LEU A 131 -6.18 -8.56 -2.81
C LEU A 131 -4.80 -9.08 -3.23
N GLY A 132 -3.76 -8.42 -2.72
CA GLY A 132 -2.38 -8.87 -2.79
C GLY A 132 -1.97 -9.78 -1.62
N LYS A 133 -0.85 -10.51 -1.77
CA LYS A 133 -0.30 -11.41 -0.73
C LYS A 133 -0.12 -10.70 0.62
N ARG A 134 0.40 -9.46 0.61
CA ARG A 134 0.61 -8.65 1.82
C ARG A 134 -0.69 -8.28 2.54
N GLU A 135 -1.73 -7.94 1.78
CA GLU A 135 -3.03 -7.55 2.35
C GLU A 135 -3.79 -8.77 2.89
N ALA A 136 -3.65 -9.93 2.23
CA ALA A 136 -4.24 -11.17 2.72
C ALA A 136 -3.64 -11.59 4.06
N VAL A 137 -2.30 -11.51 4.21
CA VAL A 137 -1.61 -11.78 5.48
C VAL A 137 -1.99 -10.75 6.56
N ALA A 138 -2.07 -9.46 6.21
CA ALA A 138 -2.48 -8.43 7.16
C ALA A 138 -3.93 -8.63 7.66
N ARG A 139 -4.84 -9.06 6.77
CA ARG A 139 -6.22 -9.40 7.16
C ARG A 139 -6.30 -10.66 8.01
N LEU A 140 -5.46 -11.67 7.75
CA LEU A 140 -5.36 -12.84 8.61
C LEU A 140 -4.85 -12.45 10.00
N ALA A 141 -3.78 -11.65 10.08
CA ALA A 141 -3.25 -11.17 11.36
C ALA A 141 -4.27 -10.33 12.14
N ALA A 142 -5.09 -9.51 11.46
CA ALA A 142 -6.17 -8.76 12.08
C ALA A 142 -7.27 -9.68 12.63
N LEU A 143 -7.60 -10.76 11.92
CA LEU A 143 -8.56 -11.77 12.39
C LEU A 143 -8.00 -12.59 13.57
N ASP A 144 -6.72 -12.94 13.53
CA ASP A 144 -6.07 -13.67 14.64
C ASP A 144 -6.00 -12.80 15.91
N GLY A 145 -5.79 -11.48 15.77
CA GLY A 145 -5.80 -10.52 16.87
C GLY A 145 -7.18 -10.21 17.46
N GLU A 146 -8.27 -10.51 16.74
CA GLU A 146 -9.64 -10.39 17.25
C GLU A 146 -10.10 -11.68 17.96
N THR A 147 -9.35 -12.79 17.80
CA THR A 147 -9.63 -14.09 18.44
C THR A 147 -8.78 -14.37 19.69
N ALA A 148 -7.95 -13.43 20.14
CA ALA A 148 -7.13 -13.51 21.36
C ALA A 148 -7.66 -12.57 22.44
#